data_AF-A0A1V2AA40-F1
#
_entry.id   AF-A0A1V2AA40-F1
#
_cell.length_a   1.000
_cell.length_b   1.000
_cell.length_c   1.000
_cell.angle_alpha   90.00
_cell.angle_beta   90.00
_cell.angle_gamma   90.00
#
_symmetry.space_group_name_H-M   'P 1'
#
loop_
_entity.id
_entity.type
_entity.pdbx_description
1 polymer ?
#
loop_
_entity_poly.entity_id
_entity_poly.type
_entity_poly.pdbx_seq_one_letter_code
_entity_poly.pdbx_strand_id
1 'polypeptide(L)'
;MVIRKNRLGKRAALIGLLIGLFGGFETERLEENPFLLTSIAKAAEVKQASSVLVTERNEKKRKSDEPSETSKKSYQPTFKKYSMFNSAVYVYTSGTNETLKVSLGTSKLERLINMKMNKETAKINMGMFGPGSQHGGMYLVDGKYIQAPSARYISLHLYKDGRIDIANYDNKTFARSKLNQLKQQTNFVVGTSYALVQDGVKNLENAYRFSHSTQRNPRSLFGQLKDGRYILVAVDGRSGTSKGVTADQSALIMLKLGAVEAVNFDGGGSSSLVVRGKTVNRPTENRNIGSALFVVKK
;
A
#
# COMPACT_ATOMS: atom_id res chain seq x y z
N MET A 1 1.37 52.41 15.68
CA MET A 1 0.32 51.36 15.53
C MET A 1 0.72 50.28 14.51
N VAL A 2 1.89 49.64 14.65
CA VAL A 2 2.37 48.61 13.67
C VAL A 2 2.92 47.34 14.36
N ILE A 3 3.24 47.38 15.65
CA ILE A 3 3.85 46.23 16.35
C ILE A 3 2.81 45.20 16.86
N ARG A 4 1.53 45.58 16.98
CA ARG A 4 0.47 44.67 17.48
C ARG A 4 -0.09 43.69 16.43
N LYS A 5 -0.04 44.00 15.12
CA LYS A 5 -0.60 43.11 14.07
C LYS A 5 0.24 41.85 13.79
N ASN A 6 1.56 41.90 13.96
CA ASN A 6 2.44 40.75 13.69
C ASN A 6 2.40 39.64 14.76
N ARG A 7 1.93 39.94 15.99
CA ARG A 7 1.79 38.92 17.06
C ARG A 7 0.50 38.11 16.94
N LEU A 8 -0.59 38.71 16.46
CA LEU A 8 -1.84 37.99 16.21
C LEU A 8 -1.71 36.99 15.05
N GLY A 9 -1.05 37.37 13.95
CA GLY A 9 -0.87 36.48 12.78
C GLY A 9 -0.05 35.22 13.08
N LYS A 10 0.98 35.31 13.93
CA LYS A 10 1.78 34.14 14.34
C LYS A 10 1.06 33.24 15.35
N ARG A 11 0.18 33.80 16.19
CA ARG A 11 -0.64 33.04 17.15
C ARG A 11 -1.76 32.25 16.45
N ALA A 12 -2.44 32.86 15.47
CA ALA A 12 -3.46 32.18 14.68
C ALA A 12 -2.88 30.99 13.87
N ALA A 13 -1.67 31.15 13.31
CA ALA A 13 -0.98 30.08 12.59
C ALA A 13 -0.59 28.90 13.51
N LEU A 14 -0.19 29.17 14.76
CA LEU A 14 0.15 28.15 15.75
C LEU A 14 -1.09 27.39 16.25
N ILE A 15 -2.21 28.09 16.45
CA ILE A 15 -3.50 27.49 16.84
C ILE A 15 -4.04 26.60 15.71
N GLY A 16 -3.95 27.05 14.46
CA GLY A 16 -4.35 26.26 13.28
C GLY A 16 -3.55 24.95 13.11
N LEU A 17 -2.26 24.96 13.46
CA LEU A 17 -1.41 23.77 13.44
C LEU A 17 -1.81 22.75 14.53
N LEU A 18 -2.25 23.24 15.71
CA LEU A 18 -2.61 22.40 16.85
C LEU A 18 -3.98 21.71 16.71
N ILE A 19 -4.95 22.37 16.06
CA ILE A 19 -6.28 21.80 15.78
C ILE A 19 -6.17 20.57 14.86
N GLY A 20 -5.22 20.59 13.92
CA GLY A 20 -4.98 19.45 13.00
C GLY A 20 -4.32 18.24 13.65
N LEU A 21 -3.63 18.42 14.78
CA LEU A 21 -2.84 17.37 15.45
C LEU A 21 -3.58 16.66 16.60
N PHE A 22 -4.61 17.28 17.20
CA PHE A 22 -5.24 16.80 18.44
C PHE A 22 -6.77 16.72 18.44
N GLY A 23 -7.44 16.83 17.29
CA GLY A 23 -8.86 16.47 17.16
C GLY A 23 -9.79 17.25 18.11
N GLY A 24 -10.15 18.47 17.73
CA GLY A 24 -11.32 19.18 18.28
C GLY A 24 -11.30 19.42 19.79
N PHE A 25 -10.41 20.29 20.27
CA PHE A 25 -10.58 20.93 21.58
C PHE A 25 -11.19 22.33 21.38
N GLU A 26 -12.20 22.65 22.19
CA GLU A 26 -12.90 23.96 22.18
C GLU A 26 -11.91 25.12 22.32
N THR A 27 -11.98 26.04 21.37
CA THR A 27 -10.99 27.10 21.11
C THR A 27 -10.94 28.18 22.19
N GLU A 28 -11.90 28.22 23.12
CA GLU A 28 -12.02 29.30 24.10
C GLU A 28 -11.03 29.19 25.27
N ARG A 29 -10.46 28.01 25.57
CA ARG A 29 -9.56 27.83 26.72
C ARG A 29 -8.06 28.03 26.44
N LEU A 30 -7.64 28.20 25.18
CA LEU A 30 -6.22 28.29 24.82
C LEU A 30 -5.68 29.73 24.83
N GLU A 31 -6.52 30.75 24.65
CA GLU A 31 -6.03 32.13 24.59
C GLU A 31 -5.67 32.73 25.96
N GLU A 32 -6.25 32.23 27.05
CA GLU A 32 -6.09 32.80 28.40
C GLU A 32 -4.88 32.27 29.18
N ASN A 33 -4.24 31.18 28.74
CA ASN A 33 -3.13 30.57 29.49
C ASN A 33 -1.84 30.44 28.65
N PRO A 34 -0.96 31.44 28.66
CA PRO A 34 0.27 31.44 27.86
C PRO A 34 1.23 30.29 28.23
N PHE A 35 1.18 29.77 29.46
CA PHE A 35 2.00 28.61 29.87
C PHE A 35 1.55 27.30 29.21
N LEU A 36 0.25 27.14 28.98
CA LEU A 36 -0.30 25.96 28.30
C LEU A 36 0.12 25.93 26.82
N LEU A 37 0.06 27.09 26.15
CA LEU A 37 0.46 27.23 24.74
C LEU A 37 1.95 26.89 24.53
N THR A 38 2.82 27.38 25.42
CA THR A 38 4.26 27.11 25.35
C THR A 38 4.57 25.64 25.61
N SER A 39 3.86 25.00 26.54
CA SER A 39 4.05 23.57 26.85
C SER A 39 3.62 22.66 25.69
N ILE A 40 2.50 22.99 25.03
CA ILE A 40 1.99 22.24 23.88
C ILE A 40 2.89 22.43 22.64
N ALA A 41 3.37 23.65 22.38
CA ALA A 41 4.31 23.92 21.29
C ALA A 41 5.63 23.14 21.50
N LYS A 42 6.14 23.11 22.72
CA LYS A 42 7.34 22.34 23.07
C LYS A 42 7.11 20.84 22.91
N ALA A 43 5.94 20.32 23.28
CA ALA A 43 5.59 18.92 23.03
C ALA A 43 5.48 18.58 21.54
N ALA A 44 4.95 19.49 20.72
CA ALA A 44 4.87 19.32 19.26
C ALA A 44 6.26 19.35 18.60
N GLU A 45 7.14 20.27 19.00
CA GLU A 45 8.53 20.32 18.56
C GLU A 45 9.29 19.05 18.96
N VAL A 46 9.10 18.55 20.19
CA VAL A 46 9.71 17.28 20.64
C VAL A 46 9.21 16.10 19.80
N LYS A 47 7.91 16.06 19.45
CA LYS A 47 7.34 14.99 18.63
C LYS A 47 7.84 15.04 17.18
N GLN A 48 7.96 16.25 16.62
CA GLN A 48 8.48 16.47 15.27
C GLN A 48 9.99 16.16 15.21
N ALA A 49 10.78 16.64 16.17
CA ALA A 49 12.21 16.31 16.29
C ALA A 49 12.42 14.81 16.51
N SER A 50 11.58 14.15 17.30
CA SER A 50 11.63 12.69 17.48
C SER A 50 11.34 11.95 16.18
N SER A 51 10.37 12.40 15.38
CA SER A 51 10.08 11.79 14.07
C SER A 51 11.24 11.98 13.07
N VAL A 52 11.87 13.14 13.05
CA VAL A 52 13.05 13.42 12.21
C VAL A 52 14.25 12.57 12.65
N LEU A 53 14.53 12.49 13.95
CA LEU A 53 15.62 11.66 14.49
C LEU A 53 15.40 10.16 14.23
N VAL A 54 14.15 9.67 14.27
CA VAL A 54 13.81 8.29 13.90
C VAL A 54 14.03 8.08 12.41
N THR A 55 13.66 9.05 11.57
CA THR A 55 13.86 8.98 10.11
C THR A 55 15.34 8.98 9.75
N GLU A 56 16.15 9.85 10.33
CA GLU A 56 17.61 9.93 10.11
C GLU A 56 18.35 8.70 10.66
N ARG A 57 17.95 8.18 11.82
CA ARG A 57 18.49 6.91 12.34
C ARG A 57 18.15 5.74 11.44
N ASN A 58 16.93 5.70 10.90
CA ASN A 58 16.53 4.67 9.93
C ASN A 58 17.28 4.81 8.60
N GLU A 59 17.54 6.03 8.12
CA GLU A 59 18.38 6.24 6.92
C GLU A 59 19.84 5.84 7.15
N LYS A 60 20.44 6.20 8.29
CA LYS A 60 21.82 5.80 8.62
C LYS A 60 21.97 4.29 8.81
N LYS A 61 21.00 3.65 9.47
CA LYS A 61 20.97 2.18 9.63
C LYS A 61 20.73 1.46 8.29
N ARG A 62 19.95 2.05 7.38
CA ARG A 62 19.74 1.53 6.02
C ARG A 62 20.99 1.66 5.12
N LYS A 63 21.83 2.67 5.32
CA LYS A 63 23.13 2.81 4.62
C LYS A 63 24.21 1.86 5.14
N SER A 64 24.18 1.47 6.41
CA SER A 64 25.14 0.50 6.97
C SER A 64 24.82 -0.96 6.66
N ASP A 65 23.62 -1.24 6.17
CA ASP A 65 23.17 -2.58 5.76
C ASP A 65 23.25 -2.80 4.24
N GLU A 66 23.94 -1.93 3.49
CA GLU A 66 24.23 -2.17 2.07
C GLU A 66 25.07 -3.45 1.93
N PRO A 67 24.57 -4.49 1.22
CA PRO A 67 25.34 -5.70 1.04
C PRO A 67 26.60 -5.36 0.23
N SER A 68 27.77 -5.75 0.76
CA SER A 68 28.98 -5.93 -0.05
C SER A 68 28.63 -6.73 -1.31
N GLU A 69 29.26 -6.39 -2.43
CA GLU A 69 29.11 -6.91 -3.80
C GLU A 69 29.25 -8.45 -3.90
N THR A 70 28.32 -9.16 -3.27
CA THR A 70 28.13 -10.59 -3.34
C THR A 70 27.34 -10.84 -4.62
N SER A 71 27.83 -11.76 -5.45
CA SER A 71 27.18 -12.18 -6.70
C SER A 71 25.66 -12.20 -6.55
N LYS A 72 24.95 -11.31 -7.27
CA LYS A 72 23.48 -11.21 -7.16
C LYS A 72 22.86 -12.58 -7.42
N LYS A 73 22.39 -13.23 -6.36
CA LYS A 73 21.84 -14.58 -6.41
C LYS A 73 20.67 -14.58 -7.39
N SER A 74 20.77 -15.39 -8.44
CA SER A 74 19.73 -15.55 -9.44
C SER A 74 18.68 -16.54 -8.93
N TYR A 75 17.42 -16.13 -8.95
CA TYR A 75 16.29 -16.95 -8.52
C TYR A 75 15.33 -17.15 -9.70
N GLN A 76 14.85 -18.38 -9.85
CA GLN A 76 13.75 -18.71 -10.75
C GLN A 76 12.40 -18.47 -10.04
N PRO A 77 11.34 -18.14 -10.80
CA PRO A 77 10.01 -17.99 -10.22
C PRO A 77 9.50 -19.33 -9.67
N THR A 78 8.79 -19.26 -8.55
CA THR A 78 8.21 -20.44 -7.90
C THR A 78 6.72 -20.26 -7.65
N PHE A 79 6.01 -21.38 -7.56
CA PHE A 79 4.61 -21.42 -7.19
C PHE A 79 4.41 -22.50 -6.14
N LYS A 80 3.73 -22.16 -5.04
CA LYS A 80 3.47 -23.07 -3.92
C LYS A 80 2.05 -22.91 -3.41
N LYS A 81 1.49 -23.99 -2.91
CA LYS A 81 0.21 -24.01 -2.21
C LYS A 81 0.44 -24.41 -0.75
N TYR A 82 -0.18 -23.69 0.17
CA TYR A 82 -0.16 -23.94 1.60
C TYR A 82 -1.60 -24.08 2.13
N SER A 83 -1.70 -24.61 3.34
CA SER A 83 -2.91 -24.51 4.17
C SER A 83 -2.56 -23.66 5.39
N MET A 84 -3.25 -22.53 5.56
CA MET A 84 -3.07 -21.64 6.70
C MET A 84 -4.43 -21.14 7.15
N PHE A 85 -4.66 -21.07 8.45
CA PHE A 85 -5.94 -20.63 9.02
C PHE A 85 -7.13 -21.33 8.34
N ASN A 86 -7.12 -22.67 8.18
CA ASN A 86 -8.22 -23.42 7.57
C ASN A 86 -8.63 -22.90 6.16
N SER A 87 -7.65 -22.42 5.40
CA SER A 87 -7.85 -21.87 4.06
C SER A 87 -6.67 -22.24 3.17
N ALA A 88 -6.94 -22.49 1.89
CA ALA A 88 -5.91 -22.67 0.89
C ALA A 88 -5.26 -21.32 0.57
N VAL A 89 -3.92 -21.30 0.59
CA VAL A 89 -3.09 -20.11 0.29
C VAL A 89 -2.18 -20.44 -0.88
N TYR A 90 -2.31 -19.68 -1.96
CA TYR A 90 -1.58 -19.86 -3.21
C TYR A 90 -0.56 -18.74 -3.36
N VAL A 91 0.71 -19.09 -3.47
CA VAL A 91 1.82 -18.14 -3.47
C VAL A 91 2.61 -18.29 -4.75
N TYR A 92 2.69 -17.22 -5.52
CA TYR A 92 3.66 -17.06 -6.58
C TYR A 92 4.78 -16.14 -6.08
N THR A 93 6.03 -16.55 -6.26
CA THR A 93 7.21 -15.74 -5.95
C THR A 93 7.98 -15.49 -7.22
N SER A 94 8.26 -14.23 -7.53
CA SER A 94 8.97 -13.86 -8.75
C SER A 94 10.43 -14.33 -8.75
N GLY A 95 10.99 -14.49 -9.94
CA GLY A 95 12.43 -14.63 -10.16
C GLY A 95 13.16 -13.28 -10.20
N THR A 96 14.48 -13.32 -10.26
CA THR A 96 15.33 -12.10 -10.32
C THR A 96 15.18 -11.35 -11.65
N ASN A 97 14.85 -12.07 -12.74
CA ASN A 97 14.66 -11.52 -14.08
C ASN A 97 13.20 -11.11 -14.39
N GLU A 98 12.39 -10.91 -13.35
CA GLU A 98 11.00 -10.47 -13.49
C GLU A 98 10.81 -9.08 -12.87
N THR A 99 9.82 -8.37 -13.38
CA THR A 99 9.40 -7.06 -12.88
C THR A 99 7.88 -6.97 -12.90
N LEU A 100 7.35 -5.85 -12.42
CA LEU A 100 5.92 -5.64 -12.28
C LEU A 100 5.41 -4.59 -13.26
N LYS A 101 4.18 -4.81 -13.71
CA LYS A 101 3.39 -3.87 -14.49
C LYS A 101 1.96 -3.90 -13.98
N VAL A 102 1.20 -2.85 -14.29
CA VAL A 102 -0.23 -2.75 -13.93
C VAL A 102 -1.02 -2.38 -15.16
N SER A 103 -2.27 -2.83 -15.22
CA SER A 103 -3.21 -2.44 -16.27
C SER A 103 -4.61 -2.26 -15.71
N LEU A 104 -5.36 -1.36 -16.34
CA LEU A 104 -6.81 -1.32 -16.26
C LEU A 104 -7.41 -2.35 -17.24
N GLY A 105 -8.66 -2.74 -17.00
CA GLY A 105 -9.44 -3.57 -17.94
C GLY A 105 -9.68 -2.84 -19.28
N THR A 106 -9.73 -3.60 -20.37
CA THR A 106 -9.94 -3.09 -21.73
C THR A 106 -11.39 -2.65 -21.98
N SER A 107 -12.37 -3.33 -21.36
CA SER A 107 -13.81 -3.10 -21.49
C SER A 107 -14.45 -2.53 -20.21
N LYS A 108 -13.73 -1.65 -19.51
CA LYS A 108 -13.99 -1.23 -18.11
C LYS A 108 -13.75 -2.37 -17.11
N LEU A 109 -14.53 -3.45 -17.16
CA LEU A 109 -14.38 -4.60 -16.28
C LEU A 109 -14.30 -5.89 -17.12
N GLU A 110 -13.32 -6.74 -16.82
CA GLU A 110 -13.16 -8.05 -17.47
C GLU A 110 -12.61 -9.09 -16.49
N ARG A 111 -12.67 -10.37 -16.86
CA ARG A 111 -12.08 -11.44 -16.03
C ARG A 111 -10.56 -11.34 -16.03
N LEU A 112 -9.92 -11.54 -14.88
CA LEU A 112 -8.45 -11.49 -14.77
C LEU A 112 -7.74 -12.38 -15.81
N ILE A 113 -8.30 -13.56 -16.10
CA ILE A 113 -7.72 -14.51 -17.07
C ILE A 113 -7.64 -13.93 -18.49
N ASN A 114 -8.55 -13.01 -18.84
CA ASN A 114 -8.66 -12.37 -20.15
C ASN A 114 -7.72 -11.18 -20.30
N MET A 115 -7.38 -10.48 -19.21
CA MET A 115 -6.39 -9.41 -19.26
C MET A 115 -5.02 -9.98 -19.60
N LYS A 116 -4.45 -9.64 -20.75
CA LYS A 116 -3.14 -10.16 -21.19
C LYS A 116 -2.08 -9.09 -21.17
N MET A 117 -0.86 -9.48 -20.86
CA MET A 117 0.32 -8.66 -21.06
C MET A 117 1.45 -9.46 -21.72
N ASN A 118 2.21 -8.80 -22.59
CA ASN A 118 3.39 -9.44 -23.20
C ASN A 118 4.37 -9.88 -22.11
N LYS A 119 4.98 -11.06 -22.30
CA LYS A 119 5.91 -11.71 -21.34
C LYS A 119 5.32 -11.97 -19.95
N GLU A 120 3.99 -11.99 -19.77
CA GLU A 120 3.37 -12.30 -18.47
C GLU A 120 3.75 -13.71 -17.98
N THR A 121 4.08 -13.82 -16.70
CA THR A 121 4.37 -15.10 -16.02
C THR A 121 3.36 -15.40 -14.92
N ALA A 122 2.89 -14.35 -14.24
CA ALA A 122 1.77 -14.40 -13.31
C ALA A 122 1.02 -13.07 -13.28
N LYS A 123 -0.21 -13.07 -12.76
CA LYS A 123 -1.01 -11.86 -12.51
C LYS A 123 -2.04 -12.09 -11.43
N ILE A 124 -2.40 -11.02 -10.73
CA ILE A 124 -3.40 -11.01 -9.67
C ILE A 124 -4.32 -9.80 -9.83
N ASN A 125 -5.58 -9.93 -9.42
CA ASN A 125 -6.48 -8.78 -9.37
C ASN A 125 -5.95 -7.75 -8.36
N MET A 126 -6.21 -6.46 -8.60
CA MET A 126 -5.58 -5.37 -7.84
C MET A 126 -6.59 -4.42 -7.19
N GLY A 127 -6.82 -3.23 -7.77
CA GLY A 127 -7.53 -2.16 -7.08
C GLY A 127 -9.01 -2.44 -6.87
N MET A 128 -9.55 -1.86 -5.81
CA MET A 128 -11.01 -1.76 -5.66
C MET A 128 -11.58 -0.90 -6.78
N PHE A 129 -12.88 -1.03 -7.05
CA PHE A 129 -13.55 -0.28 -8.10
C PHE A 129 -15.00 0.00 -7.67
N GLY A 130 -15.65 0.92 -8.38
CA GLY A 130 -17.01 1.36 -8.09
C GLY A 130 -17.78 1.68 -9.37
N PRO A 131 -19.05 2.09 -9.27
CA PRO A 131 -19.85 2.45 -10.43
C PRO A 131 -19.11 3.47 -11.31
N GLY A 132 -18.89 3.14 -12.58
CA GLY A 132 -18.24 4.01 -13.55
C GLY A 132 -16.71 4.13 -13.43
N SER A 133 -16.05 3.53 -12.43
CA SER A 133 -14.59 3.56 -12.28
C SER A 133 -13.97 2.16 -12.27
N GLN A 134 -12.80 2.03 -12.89
CA GLN A 134 -12.03 0.78 -12.95
C GLN A 134 -11.05 0.62 -11.79
N HIS A 135 -10.81 1.68 -11.02
CA HIS A 135 -9.79 1.70 -9.97
C HIS A 135 -10.11 2.72 -8.89
N GLY A 136 -9.84 2.40 -7.63
CA GLY A 136 -10.01 3.26 -6.47
C GLY A 136 -8.67 3.73 -5.94
N GLY A 137 -8.55 5.03 -5.67
CA GLY A 137 -7.29 5.64 -5.22
C GLY A 137 -6.41 6.09 -6.38
N MET A 138 -5.14 6.40 -6.08
CA MET A 138 -4.22 6.97 -7.08
C MET A 138 -4.04 6.02 -8.26
N TYR A 139 -3.92 6.55 -9.48
CA TYR A 139 -3.47 5.77 -10.62
C TYR A 139 -2.48 6.60 -11.44
N LEU A 140 -1.20 6.42 -11.13
CA LEU A 140 -0.06 7.02 -11.81
C LEU A 140 0.77 5.88 -12.41
N VAL A 141 0.84 5.79 -13.73
CA VAL A 141 1.57 4.70 -14.40
C VAL A 141 2.40 5.28 -15.54
N ASP A 142 3.69 4.96 -15.59
CA ASP A 142 4.63 5.43 -16.60
C ASP A 142 4.55 6.96 -16.79
N GLY A 143 4.50 7.71 -15.68
CA GLY A 143 4.41 9.17 -15.64
C GLY A 143 3.02 9.77 -15.95
N LYS A 144 2.05 8.96 -16.40
CA LYS A 144 0.68 9.39 -16.68
C LYS A 144 -0.17 9.35 -15.42
N TYR A 145 -0.62 10.52 -14.98
CA TYR A 145 -1.48 10.67 -13.80
C TYR A 145 -2.95 10.65 -14.22
N ILE A 146 -3.60 9.50 -14.01
CA ILE A 146 -4.97 9.22 -14.48
C ILE A 146 -5.98 9.50 -13.37
N GLN A 147 -5.68 9.11 -12.13
CA GLN A 147 -6.59 9.28 -11.00
C GLN A 147 -5.86 9.81 -9.77
N ALA A 148 -6.52 10.74 -9.08
CA ALA A 148 -6.02 11.32 -7.85
C ALA A 148 -6.06 10.36 -6.66
N PRO A 149 -5.18 10.56 -5.66
CA PRO A 149 -5.25 9.76 -4.44
C PRO A 149 -6.54 10.02 -3.67
N SER A 150 -6.83 9.16 -2.71
CA SER A 150 -7.94 9.33 -1.76
C SER A 150 -7.53 8.71 -0.46
N ALA A 151 -7.77 9.39 0.67
CA ALA A 151 -7.50 8.87 2.01
C ALA A 151 -8.25 7.57 2.34
N ARG A 152 -9.17 7.12 1.47
CA ARG A 152 -9.80 5.80 1.57
C ARG A 152 -8.83 4.66 1.24
N TYR A 153 -7.83 4.90 0.41
CA TYR A 153 -6.95 3.90 -0.18
C TYR A 153 -5.50 4.24 0.14
N ILE A 154 -4.70 3.26 0.54
CA ILE A 154 -3.24 3.43 0.53
C ILE A 154 -2.73 3.37 -0.92
N SER A 155 -1.57 3.95 -1.17
CA SER A 155 -0.87 3.93 -2.45
C SER A 155 0.31 2.98 -2.37
N LEU A 156 0.35 2.00 -3.27
CA LEU A 156 1.51 1.14 -3.52
C LEU A 156 2.39 1.80 -4.56
N HIS A 157 3.63 2.09 -4.20
CA HIS A 157 4.66 2.59 -5.11
C HIS A 157 5.47 1.42 -5.64
N LEU A 158 5.81 1.47 -6.93
CA LEU A 158 6.94 0.72 -7.49
C LEU A 158 7.95 1.72 -8.03
N TYR A 159 9.12 1.78 -7.39
CA TYR A 159 10.23 2.61 -7.83
C TYR A 159 10.94 2.01 -9.05
N LYS A 160 11.66 2.86 -9.79
CA LYS A 160 12.45 2.44 -10.97
C LYS A 160 13.55 1.43 -10.62
N ASP A 161 14.03 1.42 -9.39
CA ASP A 161 15.01 0.46 -8.85
C ASP A 161 14.39 -0.89 -8.46
N GLY A 162 13.06 -1.03 -8.52
CA GLY A 162 12.33 -2.24 -8.14
C GLY A 162 11.92 -2.31 -6.66
N ARG A 163 12.26 -1.31 -5.84
CA ARG A 163 11.76 -1.22 -4.47
C ARG A 163 10.27 -0.87 -4.47
N ILE A 164 9.51 -1.43 -3.52
CA ILE A 164 8.15 -0.97 -3.25
C ILE A 164 8.11 -0.12 -1.97
N ASP A 165 7.09 0.73 -1.88
CA ASP A 165 6.78 1.51 -0.68
C ASP A 165 5.27 1.69 -0.56
N ILE A 166 4.82 1.96 0.65
CA ILE A 166 3.41 2.11 1.00
C ILE A 166 3.22 3.49 1.62
N ALA A 167 2.39 4.31 1.00
CA ALA A 167 2.09 5.65 1.49
C ALA A 167 0.59 5.93 1.45
N ASN A 168 0.12 6.77 2.37
CA ASN A 168 -1.25 7.25 2.38
C ASN A 168 -1.30 8.71 1.93
N TYR A 169 -2.18 9.01 0.98
CA TYR A 169 -2.34 10.35 0.43
C TYR A 169 -3.82 10.74 0.43
N ASP A 170 -4.12 11.96 0.87
CA ASP A 170 -5.43 12.59 0.67
C ASP A 170 -5.33 13.58 -0.49
N ASN A 171 -6.28 13.54 -1.42
CA ASN A 171 -6.39 14.52 -2.51
C ASN A 171 -6.38 15.97 -1.98
N LYS A 172 -6.97 16.22 -0.82
CA LYS A 172 -7.06 17.56 -0.22
C LYS A 172 -5.69 18.16 0.13
N THR A 173 -4.70 17.32 0.44
CA THR A 173 -3.36 17.74 0.89
C THR A 173 -2.26 17.31 -0.07
N PHE A 174 -2.60 16.65 -1.18
CA PHE A 174 -1.61 16.07 -2.09
C PHE A 174 -0.92 17.15 -2.94
N ALA A 175 0.34 17.44 -2.60
CA ALA A 175 1.10 18.51 -3.22
C ALA A 175 1.54 18.16 -4.66
N ARG A 176 1.49 19.17 -5.55
CA ARG A 176 1.96 19.04 -6.94
C ARG A 176 3.45 18.69 -7.03
N SER A 177 4.28 19.19 -6.12
CA SER A 177 5.70 18.84 -6.01
C SER A 177 5.90 17.35 -5.77
N LYS A 178 5.08 16.75 -4.88
CA LYS A 178 5.11 15.31 -4.62
C LYS A 178 4.70 14.50 -5.85
N LEU A 179 3.66 14.92 -6.58
CA LEU A 179 3.28 14.29 -7.84
C LEU A 179 4.44 14.30 -8.86
N ASN A 180 5.11 15.45 -9.01
CA ASN A 180 6.25 15.57 -9.93
C ASN A 180 7.41 14.66 -9.52
N GLN A 181 7.71 14.55 -8.22
CA GLN A 181 8.71 13.61 -7.70
C GLN A 181 8.33 12.17 -8.04
N LEU A 182 7.09 11.76 -7.78
CA LEU A 182 6.64 10.38 -8.05
C LEU A 182 6.71 10.04 -9.55
N LYS A 183 6.34 10.97 -10.43
CA LYS A 183 6.48 10.79 -11.89
C LYS A 183 7.90 10.49 -12.34
N GLN A 184 8.90 11.05 -11.65
CA GLN A 184 10.32 10.86 -11.99
C GLN A 184 10.89 9.58 -11.41
N GLN A 185 10.44 9.17 -10.22
CA GLN A 185 11.08 8.11 -9.43
C GLN A 185 10.40 6.74 -9.56
N THR A 186 9.13 6.71 -9.97
CA THR A 186 8.32 5.48 -9.96
C THR A 186 7.98 4.99 -11.36
N ASN A 187 7.88 3.66 -11.49
CA ASN A 187 7.23 3.00 -12.62
C ASN A 187 5.70 3.15 -12.50
N PHE A 188 5.17 2.94 -11.29
CA PHE A 188 3.78 3.24 -10.99
C PHE A 188 3.57 3.62 -9.53
N VAL A 189 2.47 4.32 -9.29
CA VAL A 189 1.82 4.43 -7.99
C VAL A 189 0.33 4.16 -8.16
N VAL A 190 -0.17 3.15 -7.46
CA VAL A 190 -1.56 2.69 -7.59
C VAL A 190 -2.25 2.54 -6.24
N GLY A 191 -3.53 2.86 -6.21
CA GLY A 191 -4.39 2.69 -5.06
C GLY A 191 -4.65 1.22 -4.75
N THR A 192 -4.59 0.90 -3.46
CA THR A 192 -4.90 -0.42 -2.93
C THR A 192 -5.73 -0.25 -1.66
N SER A 193 -6.17 -1.33 -1.03
CA SER A 193 -7.08 -1.20 0.11
C SER A 193 -6.34 -0.74 1.39
N TYR A 194 -5.47 -1.57 1.96
CA TYR A 194 -4.80 -1.31 3.23
C TYR A 194 -3.44 -2.01 3.32
N ALA A 195 -2.58 -1.52 4.22
CA ALA A 195 -1.29 -2.12 4.51
C ALA A 195 -1.46 -3.45 5.28
N LEU A 196 -0.45 -4.32 5.16
CA LEU A 196 -0.34 -5.58 5.91
C LEU A 196 0.99 -5.69 6.63
N VAL A 197 2.07 -5.31 5.94
CA VAL A 197 3.44 -5.30 6.44
C VAL A 197 4.13 -4.05 5.93
N GLN A 198 4.88 -3.38 6.79
CA GLN A 198 5.78 -2.29 6.42
C GLN A 198 7.02 -2.39 7.29
N ASP A 199 8.20 -2.20 6.71
CA ASP A 199 9.48 -2.35 7.42
C ASP A 199 9.63 -3.71 8.15
N GLY A 200 9.06 -4.78 7.59
CA GLY A 200 9.11 -6.13 8.16
C GLY A 200 8.25 -6.33 9.42
N VAL A 201 7.41 -5.36 9.80
CA VAL A 201 6.49 -5.46 10.92
C VAL A 201 5.03 -5.37 10.46
N LYS A 202 4.11 -5.97 11.23
CA LYS A 202 2.68 -5.89 10.94
C LYS A 202 2.23 -4.42 10.91
N ASN A 203 1.59 -4.01 9.84
CA ASN A 203 0.94 -2.71 9.70
C ASN A 203 -0.49 -2.91 9.16
N LEU A 204 -1.50 -2.35 9.81
CA LEU A 204 -2.91 -2.45 9.40
C LEU A 204 -3.53 -1.08 9.08
N GLU A 205 -2.70 -0.12 8.67
CA GLU A 205 -3.16 1.19 8.23
C GLU A 205 -4.25 1.06 7.15
N ASN A 206 -5.32 1.84 7.30
CA ASN A 206 -6.55 1.81 6.50
C ASN A 206 -7.41 0.55 6.59
N ALA A 207 -7.00 -0.53 7.27
CA ALA A 207 -7.78 -1.78 7.29
C ALA A 207 -9.20 -1.58 7.84
N TYR A 208 -9.34 -0.87 8.96
CA TYR A 208 -10.63 -0.62 9.63
C TYR A 208 -11.59 0.28 8.84
N ARG A 209 -11.13 0.92 7.74
CA ARG A 209 -12.00 1.66 6.82
C ARG A 209 -12.85 0.73 5.93
N PHE A 210 -12.49 -0.55 5.91
CA PHE A 210 -13.18 -1.59 5.16
C PHE A 210 -13.84 -2.54 6.15
N SER A 211 -15.17 -2.54 6.23
CA SER A 211 -15.94 -3.38 7.17
C SER A 211 -15.64 -4.87 7.03
N HIS A 212 -15.28 -5.33 5.83
CA HIS A 212 -14.90 -6.71 5.57
C HIS A 212 -13.49 -7.08 6.07
N SER A 213 -12.69 -6.14 6.58
CA SER A 213 -11.31 -6.38 7.03
C SER A 213 -11.23 -7.32 8.24
N THR A 214 -12.16 -7.20 9.19
CA THR A 214 -12.25 -8.05 10.38
C THR A 214 -12.93 -9.40 10.11
N GLN A 215 -13.53 -9.56 8.93
CA GLN A 215 -14.24 -10.77 8.52
C GLN A 215 -13.34 -11.70 7.71
N ARG A 216 -13.64 -13.00 7.77
CA ARG A 216 -12.94 -14.01 6.97
C ARG A 216 -13.47 -14.01 5.55
N ASN A 217 -12.60 -13.67 4.61
CA ASN A 217 -12.93 -13.56 3.19
C ASN A 217 -11.80 -14.09 2.31
N PRO A 218 -12.07 -14.46 1.04
CA PRO A 218 -11.02 -14.60 0.04
C PRO A 218 -10.22 -13.30 -0.04
N ARG A 219 -8.90 -13.39 -0.20
CA ARG A 219 -8.01 -12.23 -0.25
C ARG A 219 -6.99 -12.35 -1.37
N SER A 220 -6.70 -11.20 -1.97
CA SER A 220 -5.57 -11.02 -2.87
C SER A 220 -4.55 -10.13 -2.19
N LEU A 221 -3.33 -10.63 -2.02
CA LEU A 221 -2.25 -9.95 -1.30
C LEU A 221 -1.05 -9.82 -2.22
N PHE A 222 -0.27 -8.77 -1.98
CA PHE A 222 0.97 -8.52 -2.70
C PHE A 222 2.02 -8.02 -1.72
N GLY A 223 3.28 -8.39 -1.95
CA GLY A 223 4.39 -7.88 -1.15
C GLY A 223 5.75 -8.08 -1.79
N GLN A 224 6.77 -7.56 -1.12
CA GLN A 224 8.18 -7.69 -1.48
C GLN A 224 8.95 -8.38 -0.35
N LEU A 225 9.87 -9.28 -0.72
CA LEU A 225 10.80 -9.94 0.18
C LEU A 225 12.06 -9.09 0.38
N LYS A 226 12.83 -9.37 1.43
CA LYS A 226 14.09 -8.64 1.73
C LYS A 226 15.11 -8.68 0.59
N ASP A 227 15.08 -9.74 -0.24
CA ASP A 227 15.96 -9.90 -1.40
C ASP A 227 15.45 -9.21 -2.68
N GLY A 228 14.38 -8.40 -2.57
CA GLY A 228 13.80 -7.62 -3.66
C GLY A 228 12.80 -8.37 -4.54
N ARG A 229 12.66 -9.70 -4.39
CA ARG A 229 11.65 -10.47 -5.13
C ARG A 229 10.24 -10.15 -4.65
N TYR A 230 9.28 -10.35 -5.53
CA TYR A 230 7.87 -10.06 -5.25
C TYR A 230 7.09 -11.34 -4.95
N ILE A 231 6.06 -11.23 -4.12
CA ILE A 231 5.11 -12.30 -3.85
C ILE A 231 3.69 -11.86 -4.17
N LEU A 232 2.98 -12.70 -4.91
CA LEU A 232 1.54 -12.59 -5.17
C LEU A 232 0.86 -13.73 -4.43
N VAL A 233 -0.14 -13.41 -3.62
CA VAL A 233 -0.82 -14.39 -2.77
C VAL A 233 -2.33 -14.31 -2.97
N ALA A 234 -2.94 -15.43 -3.34
CA ALA A 234 -4.39 -15.58 -3.28
C ALA A 234 -4.76 -16.53 -2.13
N VAL A 235 -5.73 -16.12 -1.33
CA VAL A 235 -6.31 -16.93 -0.26
C VAL A 235 -7.75 -17.23 -0.64
N ASP A 236 -8.10 -18.51 -0.75
CA ASP A 236 -9.48 -18.91 -1.00
C ASP A 236 -10.33 -18.72 0.26
N GLY A 237 -11.63 -18.54 0.09
CA GLY A 237 -12.57 -18.35 1.19
C GLY A 237 -14.02 -18.62 0.79
N ARG A 238 -14.94 -18.49 1.76
CA ARG A 238 -16.39 -18.70 1.55
C ARG A 238 -16.74 -20.06 0.92
N SER A 239 -15.98 -21.11 1.22
CA SER A 239 -16.27 -22.47 0.78
C SER A 239 -16.19 -23.46 1.94
N GLY A 240 -16.70 -24.69 1.73
CA GLY A 240 -16.60 -25.75 2.72
C GLY A 240 -15.16 -26.08 3.11
N THR A 241 -14.21 -25.95 2.17
CA THR A 241 -12.80 -26.30 2.34
C THR A 241 -11.88 -25.10 2.62
N SER A 242 -12.37 -23.87 2.50
CA SER A 242 -11.59 -22.66 2.79
C SER A 242 -12.50 -21.57 3.31
N LYS A 243 -12.23 -21.14 4.55
CA LYS A 243 -13.06 -20.12 5.22
C LYS A 243 -12.66 -18.69 4.85
N GLY A 244 -11.45 -18.47 4.34
CA GLY A 244 -10.89 -17.15 4.07
C GLY A 244 -10.18 -16.59 5.30
N VAL A 245 -9.65 -15.38 5.21
CA VAL A 245 -8.84 -14.79 6.30
C VAL A 245 -9.23 -13.34 6.58
N THR A 246 -9.00 -12.92 7.83
CA THR A 246 -9.10 -11.51 8.25
C THR A 246 -7.87 -10.72 7.80
N ALA A 247 -7.89 -9.39 7.91
CA ALA A 247 -6.74 -8.54 7.64
C ALA A 247 -5.54 -8.87 8.55
N ASP A 248 -5.77 -9.08 9.85
CA ASP A 248 -4.73 -9.54 10.78
C ASP A 248 -4.11 -10.87 10.34
N GLN A 249 -4.93 -11.85 9.97
CA GLN A 249 -4.45 -13.14 9.50
C GLN A 249 -3.69 -13.01 8.18
N SER A 250 -4.14 -12.16 7.25
CA SER A 250 -3.40 -11.83 6.03
C SER A 250 -2.02 -11.26 6.34
N ALA A 251 -1.90 -10.33 7.30
CA ALA A 251 -0.62 -9.78 7.69
C ALA A 251 0.32 -10.85 8.27
N LEU A 252 -0.22 -11.75 9.11
CA LEU A 252 0.54 -12.89 9.64
C LEU A 252 1.00 -13.85 8.52
N ILE A 253 0.18 -14.11 7.50
CA ILE A 253 0.58 -14.88 6.32
C ILE A 253 1.76 -14.19 5.62
N MET A 254 1.66 -12.89 5.34
CA MET A 254 2.70 -12.16 4.61
C MET A 254 4.02 -12.11 5.40
N LEU A 255 3.96 -11.89 6.71
CA LEU A 255 5.14 -11.98 7.59
C LEU A 255 5.75 -13.39 7.58
N LYS A 256 4.92 -14.44 7.68
CA LYS A 256 5.39 -15.83 7.65
C LYS A 256 6.06 -16.19 6.32
N LEU A 257 5.62 -15.59 5.22
CA LEU A 257 6.24 -15.72 3.90
C LEU A 257 7.50 -14.86 3.72
N GLY A 258 7.86 -14.03 4.70
CA GLY A 258 9.07 -13.20 4.69
C GLY A 258 8.91 -11.85 3.98
N ALA A 259 7.68 -11.37 3.80
CA ALA A 259 7.44 -10.04 3.27
C ALA A 259 8.02 -8.97 4.21
N VAL A 260 8.71 -7.98 3.63
CA VAL A 260 9.12 -6.76 4.33
C VAL A 260 8.16 -5.61 4.07
N GLU A 261 7.47 -5.65 2.94
CA GLU A 261 6.42 -4.72 2.56
C GLU A 261 5.25 -5.54 2.00
N ALA A 262 4.01 -5.25 2.40
CA ALA A 262 2.83 -5.95 1.90
C ALA A 262 1.55 -5.14 2.00
N VAL A 263 0.66 -5.34 1.03
CA VAL A 263 -0.65 -4.71 0.93
C VAL A 263 -1.75 -5.72 0.62
N ASN A 264 -2.98 -5.37 0.98
CA ASN A 264 -4.18 -6.07 0.54
C ASN A 264 -4.75 -5.41 -0.73
N PHE A 265 -5.03 -6.23 -1.74
CA PHE A 265 -5.79 -5.88 -2.94
C PHE A 265 -7.28 -6.18 -2.77
N ASP A 266 -8.10 -5.86 -3.78
CA ASP A 266 -9.52 -6.19 -3.79
C ASP A 266 -9.72 -7.69 -3.54
N GLY A 267 -10.59 -8.02 -2.60
CA GLY A 267 -10.78 -9.39 -2.11
C GLY A 267 -12.11 -9.98 -2.57
N GLY A 268 -12.61 -10.96 -1.79
CA GLY A 268 -13.92 -11.55 -2.03
C GLY A 268 -14.04 -12.16 -3.43
N GLY A 269 -15.15 -11.89 -4.11
CA GLY A 269 -15.43 -12.41 -5.45
C GLY A 269 -14.40 -12.03 -6.53
N SER A 270 -13.60 -10.97 -6.31
CA SER A 270 -12.50 -10.58 -7.20
C SER A 270 -11.27 -11.46 -7.09
N SER A 271 -11.10 -12.17 -5.96
CA SER A 271 -9.82 -12.79 -5.64
C SER A 271 -9.46 -13.90 -6.62
N SER A 272 -8.43 -13.63 -7.42
CA SER A 272 -8.00 -14.51 -8.50
C SER A 272 -6.51 -14.34 -8.73
N LEU A 273 -5.78 -15.46 -8.79
CA LEU A 273 -4.38 -15.53 -9.16
C LEU A 273 -4.27 -16.40 -10.41
N VAL A 274 -3.57 -15.87 -11.41
CA VAL A 274 -3.25 -16.59 -12.65
C VAL A 274 -1.75 -16.78 -12.72
N VAL A 275 -1.31 -18.01 -12.93
CA VAL A 275 0.10 -18.36 -13.13
C VAL A 275 0.21 -19.15 -14.43
N ARG A 276 1.12 -18.74 -15.32
CA ARG A 276 1.34 -19.37 -16.63
C ARG A 276 0.02 -19.61 -17.40
N GLY A 277 -0.83 -18.58 -17.42
CA GLY A 277 -2.09 -18.60 -18.16
C GLY A 277 -3.20 -19.47 -17.56
N LYS A 278 -3.06 -19.97 -16.31
CA LYS A 278 -4.11 -20.74 -15.62
C LYS A 278 -4.50 -20.08 -14.30
N THR A 279 -5.80 -19.96 -14.03
CA THR A 279 -6.28 -19.60 -12.69
C THR A 279 -5.93 -20.73 -11.73
N VAL A 280 -5.17 -20.42 -10.67
CA VAL A 280 -4.60 -21.45 -9.78
C VAL A 280 -5.35 -21.61 -8.46
N ASN A 281 -6.06 -20.58 -8.02
CA ASN A 281 -6.94 -20.63 -6.85
C ASN A 281 -8.37 -20.99 -7.25
N ARG A 282 -9.32 -21.01 -6.30
CA ARG A 282 -10.75 -21.27 -6.56
C ARG A 282 -11.58 -20.01 -6.28
N PRO A 283 -11.68 -19.06 -7.23
CA PRO A 283 -12.47 -17.85 -7.04
C PRO A 283 -13.94 -18.19 -6.76
N THR A 284 -14.52 -17.59 -5.72
CA THR A 284 -15.91 -17.85 -5.32
C THR A 284 -16.92 -17.37 -6.38
N GLU A 285 -16.73 -16.15 -6.90
CA GLU A 285 -17.63 -15.54 -7.90
C GLU A 285 -16.96 -15.40 -9.26
N ASN A 286 -15.62 -15.35 -9.29
CA ASN A 286 -14.82 -15.18 -10.51
C ASN A 286 -15.29 -13.96 -11.33
N ARG A 287 -15.53 -12.84 -10.63
CA ARG A 287 -16.17 -11.65 -11.20
C ARG A 287 -15.23 -10.86 -12.10
N ASN A 288 -15.81 -10.00 -12.93
CA ASN A 288 -15.04 -9.02 -13.69
C ASN A 288 -14.41 -8.00 -12.75
N ILE A 289 -13.15 -7.65 -13.01
CA ILE A 289 -12.33 -6.74 -12.22
C ILE A 289 -11.87 -5.56 -13.09
N GLY A 290 -11.56 -4.43 -12.45
CA GLY A 290 -11.18 -3.21 -13.15
C GLY A 290 -9.68 -3.02 -13.35
N SER A 291 -8.84 -3.66 -12.53
CA SER A 291 -7.39 -3.53 -12.63
C SER A 291 -6.63 -4.75 -12.12
N ALA A 292 -5.47 -5.00 -12.70
CA ALA A 292 -4.61 -6.13 -12.37
C ALA A 292 -3.14 -5.72 -12.28
N LEU A 293 -2.40 -6.47 -11.44
CA LEU A 293 -0.95 -6.43 -11.35
C LEU A 293 -0.37 -7.66 -12.04
N PHE A 294 0.60 -7.44 -12.91
CA PHE A 294 1.28 -8.44 -13.74
C PHE A 294 2.72 -8.58 -13.28
N VAL A 295 3.19 -9.82 -13.21
CA VAL A 295 4.60 -10.16 -13.21
C VAL A 295 4.99 -10.50 -14.64
N VAL A 296 6.03 -9.82 -15.15
CA VAL A 296 6.52 -9.99 -16.52
C VAL A 296 8.02 -10.23 -16.52
N LYS A 297 8.52 -10.99 -17.50
CA LYS A 297 9.97 -11.07 -17.73
C LYS A 297 10.50 -9.71 -18.23
N LYS A 298 11.69 -9.32 -17.76
CA LYS A 298 12.40 -8.13 -18.26
C LYS A 298 12.69 -8.27 -19.77
#